data_AF-A0A830ZZN6-F1
#
_entry.id   AF-A0A830ZZN6-F1
#
_cell.length_a   1.000
_cell.length_b   1.000
_cell.length_c   1.000
_cell.angle_alpha   90.00
_cell.angle_beta   90.00
_cell.angle_gamma   90.00
#
_symmetry.space_group_name_H-M   'P 1'
#
loop_
_entity.id
_entity.type
_entity.pdbx_description
1 polymer ?
#
loop_
_entity_poly.entity_id
_entity_poly.type
_entity_poly.pdbx_seq_one_letter_code
_entity_poly.pdbx_strand_id
1 'polypeptide(L)'
;MRSNPHNDQKKLLIAELKKAAIKHTPENIIRITKDPSGKIVFLETGKGGERGSGLLHILENHREDFLQRGIAEEQIPDLIITAISEGTIIGIQGKSRIIYQVEINGIIQYVSLEISHNGYLVSANPTPTRLINKLIQE
;
A
#
# COMPACT_ATOMS: atom_id res chain seq x y z
N MET A 1 12.54 0.79 29.23
CA MET A 1 12.38 1.03 27.77
C MET A 1 11.10 0.32 27.35
N ARG A 2 10.02 1.05 27.05
CA ARG A 2 8.79 0.42 26.52
C ARG A 2 9.03 0.19 25.02
N SER A 3 8.98 -1.06 24.57
CA SER A 3 9.04 -1.34 23.14
C SER A 3 7.78 -0.75 22.47
N ASN A 4 7.95 -0.14 21.30
CA ASN A 4 6.83 0.35 20.52
C ASN A 4 6.17 -0.88 19.86
N PRO A 5 4.91 -1.24 20.18
CA PRO A 5 4.30 -2.48 19.70
C PRO A 5 4.27 -2.58 18.16
N HIS A 6 4.16 -1.46 17.47
CA HIS A 6 4.29 -1.40 16.00
C HIS A 6 5.68 -1.83 15.50
N ASN A 7 6.74 -1.53 16.23
CA ASN A 7 8.10 -1.95 15.86
C ASN A 7 8.33 -3.43 16.12
N ASP A 8 7.72 -4.01 17.14
CA ASP A 8 7.85 -5.44 17.43
C ASP A 8 7.09 -6.28 16.39
N GLN A 9 5.87 -5.86 16.01
CA GLN A 9 5.14 -6.50 14.91
C GLN A 9 5.89 -6.40 13.58
N LYS A 10 6.44 -5.23 13.23
CA LYS A 10 7.27 -5.07 12.03
C LYS A 10 8.44 -6.05 12.00
N LYS A 11 9.16 -6.22 13.12
CA LYS A 11 10.28 -7.17 13.21
C LYS A 11 9.83 -8.62 13.01
N LEU A 12 8.69 -9.01 13.57
CA LEU A 12 8.14 -10.36 13.39
C LEU A 12 7.80 -10.63 11.93
N LEU A 13 7.14 -9.69 11.26
CA LEU A 13 6.79 -9.84 9.84
C LEU A 13 8.03 -9.89 8.93
N ILE A 14 9.08 -9.12 9.23
CA ILE A 14 10.36 -9.20 8.52
C ILE A 14 11.01 -10.58 8.74
N ALA A 15 10.96 -11.12 9.95
CA ALA A 15 11.46 -12.46 10.23
C ALA A 15 10.68 -13.55 9.46
N GLU A 16 9.36 -13.39 9.33
CA GLU A 16 8.52 -14.27 8.50
C GLU A 16 8.88 -14.18 7.01
N LEU A 17 9.11 -12.98 6.46
CA LEU A 17 9.60 -12.81 5.08
C LEU A 17 10.93 -13.54 4.86
N LYS A 18 11.86 -13.40 5.82
CA LYS A 18 13.17 -14.09 5.77
C LYS A 18 13.01 -15.61 5.82
N LYS A 19 12.15 -16.12 6.69
CA LYS A 19 11.85 -17.55 6.80
C LYS A 19 11.23 -18.10 5.51
N ALA A 20 10.40 -17.30 4.84
CA ALA A 20 9.79 -17.63 3.55
C ALA A 20 10.73 -17.45 2.35
N ALA A 21 11.99 -17.06 2.55
CA ALA A 21 12.96 -16.75 1.49
C ALA A 21 12.46 -15.72 0.46
N ILE A 22 11.57 -14.81 0.87
CA ILE A 22 11.08 -13.73 0.03
C ILE A 22 12.18 -12.67 -0.06
N LYS A 23 12.53 -12.24 -1.27
CA LYS A 23 13.51 -11.16 -1.47
C LYS A 23 12.96 -9.84 -0.94
N HIS A 24 13.69 -9.23 -0.01
CA HIS A 24 13.42 -7.91 0.57
C HIS A 24 14.73 -7.32 1.13
N THR A 25 14.74 -6.02 1.41
CA THR A 25 15.81 -5.32 2.13
C THR A 25 15.25 -4.79 3.45
N PRO A 26 15.52 -5.44 4.60
CA PRO A 26 14.88 -5.11 5.88
C PRO A 26 14.93 -3.62 6.25
N GLU A 27 16.04 -2.96 5.98
CA GLU A 27 16.30 -1.56 6.31
C GLU A 27 15.47 -0.60 5.45
N ASN A 28 15.07 -1.03 4.25
CA ASN A 28 14.29 -0.22 3.32
C ASN A 28 12.78 -0.39 3.52
N ILE A 29 12.32 -1.36 4.32
CA ILE A 29 10.89 -1.55 4.57
C ILE A 29 10.37 -0.35 5.36
N ILE A 30 9.47 0.42 4.76
CA ILE A 30 8.79 1.57 5.38
C ILE A 30 7.59 1.11 6.19
N ARG A 31 6.74 0.27 5.57
CA ARG A 31 5.56 -0.36 6.19
C ARG A 31 5.43 -1.81 5.74
N ILE A 32 4.83 -2.63 6.59
CA ILE A 32 4.60 -4.05 6.36
C ILE A 32 3.34 -4.46 7.12
N THR A 33 2.49 -5.26 6.49
CA THR A 33 1.25 -5.75 7.07
C THR A 33 0.91 -7.15 6.52
N LYS A 34 -0.18 -7.73 7.01
CA LYS A 34 -0.82 -8.91 6.41
C LYS A 34 -2.17 -8.49 5.84
N ASP A 35 -2.51 -9.04 4.68
CA ASP A 35 -3.89 -8.99 4.19
C ASP A 35 -4.78 -9.96 5.02
N PRO A 36 -6.12 -9.93 4.85
CA PRO A 36 -7.02 -10.83 5.57
C PRO A 36 -6.78 -12.33 5.31
N SER A 37 -6.08 -12.69 4.23
CA SER A 37 -5.69 -14.08 3.95
C SER A 37 -4.43 -14.51 4.71
N GLY A 38 -3.76 -13.58 5.38
CA GLY A 38 -2.50 -13.78 6.09
C GLY A 38 -1.27 -13.59 5.21
N LYS A 39 -1.42 -13.19 3.94
CA LYS A 39 -0.29 -12.91 3.04
C LYS A 39 0.40 -11.63 3.49
N ILE A 40 1.73 -11.69 3.64
CA ILE A 40 2.53 -10.52 3.98
C ILE A 40 2.65 -9.61 2.75
N VAL A 41 2.37 -8.32 2.95
CA VAL A 41 2.57 -7.25 1.98
C VAL A 41 3.48 -6.19 2.59
N PHE A 42 4.45 -5.70 1.83
CA PHE A 42 5.47 -4.78 2.31
C PHE A 42 5.79 -3.67 1.29
N LEU A 43 5.95 -2.46 1.80
CA LEU A 43 6.37 -1.27 1.07
C LEU A 43 7.81 -0.94 1.45
N GLU A 44 8.70 -0.92 0.47
CA GLU A 44 10.06 -0.40 0.66
C GLU A 44 10.18 1.04 0.14
N THR A 45 11.27 1.74 0.52
CA THR A 45 11.66 3.02 -0.06
C THR A 45 11.63 2.98 -1.59
N GLY A 46 12.14 1.89 -2.17
CA GLY A 46 12.11 1.68 -3.61
C GLY A 46 13.03 2.64 -4.37
N LYS A 47 12.65 3.01 -5.59
CA LYS A 47 13.40 3.92 -6.46
C LYS A 47 12.47 4.66 -7.42
N GLY A 48 12.90 5.84 -7.86
CA GLY A 48 12.22 6.64 -8.89
C GLY A 48 12.59 6.28 -10.33
N GLY A 49 12.13 7.11 -11.28
CA GLY A 49 12.43 7.05 -12.71
C GLY A 49 11.66 5.97 -13.51
N GLU A 50 12.10 5.72 -14.75
CA GLU A 50 11.40 4.87 -15.74
C GLU A 50 11.06 3.45 -15.24
N ARG A 51 11.93 2.88 -14.40
CA ARG A 51 11.73 1.56 -13.77
C ARG A 51 11.49 1.67 -12.27
N GLY A 52 10.82 2.75 -11.88
CA GLY A 52 10.51 3.08 -10.49
C GLY A 52 9.63 2.02 -9.84
N SER A 53 9.76 1.88 -8.52
CA SER A 53 8.85 1.10 -7.69
C SER A 53 8.93 1.54 -6.23
N GLY A 54 8.00 1.10 -5.40
CA GLY A 54 7.98 1.42 -3.97
C GLY A 54 7.63 2.89 -3.71
N LEU A 55 7.95 3.38 -2.51
CA LEU A 55 7.50 4.70 -2.07
C LEU A 55 8.01 5.82 -2.98
N LEU A 56 9.27 5.82 -3.39
CA LEU A 56 9.82 6.87 -4.25
C LEU A 56 9.09 6.99 -5.59
N HIS A 57 8.70 5.87 -6.20
CA HIS A 57 7.92 5.87 -7.44
C HIS A 57 6.51 6.42 -7.23
N ILE A 58 5.86 6.06 -6.12
CA ILE A 58 4.54 6.56 -5.74
C ILE A 58 4.60 8.08 -5.57
N LEU A 59 5.59 8.58 -4.85
CA LEU A 59 5.73 10.02 -4.60
C LEU A 59 6.06 10.80 -5.88
N GLU A 60 6.97 10.29 -6.71
CA GLU A 60 7.35 10.94 -7.95
C GLU A 60 6.18 11.08 -8.93
N ASN A 61 5.29 10.08 -9.01
CA ASN A 61 4.25 10.03 -10.05
C ASN A 61 2.85 10.37 -9.55
N HIS A 62 2.56 10.20 -8.26
CA HIS A 62 1.19 10.25 -7.73
C HIS A 62 1.03 11.12 -6.49
N ARG A 63 2.09 11.75 -5.96
CA ARG A 63 1.97 12.62 -4.78
C ARG A 63 0.90 13.70 -4.97
N GLU A 64 0.95 14.44 -6.08
CA GLU A 64 -0.01 15.52 -6.34
C GLU A 64 -1.45 14.97 -6.49
N ASP A 65 -1.61 13.77 -7.04
CA ASP A 65 -2.92 13.10 -7.15
C ASP A 65 -3.49 12.78 -5.75
N PHE A 66 -2.65 12.30 -4.83
CA PHE A 66 -3.05 12.05 -3.44
C PHE A 66 -3.38 13.35 -2.70
N LEU A 67 -2.58 14.41 -2.89
CA LEU A 67 -2.85 15.72 -2.31
C LEU A 67 -4.20 16.29 -2.76
N GLN A 68 -4.56 16.12 -4.03
CA GLN A 68 -5.88 16.50 -4.55
C GLN A 68 -7.04 15.73 -3.91
N ARG A 69 -6.77 14.57 -3.30
CA ARG A 69 -7.73 13.76 -2.53
C ARG A 69 -7.70 14.06 -1.03
N GLY A 70 -6.94 15.07 -0.60
CA GLY A 70 -6.77 15.44 0.80
C GLY A 70 -5.88 14.50 1.60
N ILE A 71 -5.01 13.73 0.92
CA ILE A 71 -4.05 12.82 1.56
C ILE A 71 -2.66 13.45 1.47
N ALA A 72 -2.11 13.82 2.62
CA ALA A 72 -0.74 14.36 2.69
C ALA A 72 0.29 13.26 2.38
N GLU A 73 1.47 13.66 1.90
CA GLU A 73 2.56 12.75 1.53
C GLU A 73 2.88 11.75 2.66
N GLU A 74 2.93 12.24 3.89
CA GLU A 74 3.27 11.45 5.08
C GLU A 74 2.20 10.42 5.44
N GLN A 75 0.95 10.61 4.98
CA GLN A 75 -0.17 9.71 5.22
C GLN A 75 -0.24 8.57 4.20
N ILE A 76 0.42 8.70 3.05
CA ILE A 76 0.34 7.72 1.95
C ILE A 76 0.75 6.31 2.42
N PRO A 77 1.87 6.10 3.13
CA PRO A 77 2.25 4.76 3.58
C PRO A 77 1.23 4.12 4.53
N ASP A 78 0.62 4.92 5.42
CA ASP A 78 -0.38 4.45 6.39
C ASP A 78 -1.71 4.13 5.69
N LEU A 79 -2.19 5.01 4.80
CA LEU A 79 -3.34 4.74 3.95
C LEU A 79 -3.21 3.40 3.21
N ILE A 80 -2.04 3.15 2.60
CA ILE A 80 -1.78 1.93 1.84
C ILE A 80 -1.90 0.68 2.72
N ILE A 81 -1.26 0.66 3.90
CA ILE A 81 -1.32 -0.54 4.75
C ILE A 81 -2.69 -0.74 5.37
N THR A 82 -3.40 0.33 5.76
CA THR A 82 -4.77 0.24 6.25
C THR A 82 -5.69 -0.29 5.14
N ALA A 83 -5.52 0.17 3.89
CA ALA A 83 -6.28 -0.37 2.77
C ALA A 83 -6.07 -1.87 2.60
N ILE A 84 -4.84 -2.37 2.75
CA ILE A 84 -4.53 -3.80 2.63
C ILE A 84 -5.11 -4.63 3.78
N SER A 85 -5.01 -4.14 5.03
CA SER A 85 -5.41 -4.92 6.21
C SER A 85 -6.88 -4.82 6.55
N GLU A 86 -7.50 -3.67 6.28
CA GLU A 86 -8.85 -3.32 6.75
C GLU A 86 -9.78 -2.91 5.61
N GLY A 87 -9.24 -2.57 4.44
CA GLY A 87 -10.02 -2.12 3.29
C GLY A 87 -10.83 -3.24 2.64
N THR A 88 -11.87 -2.83 1.93
CA THR A 88 -12.70 -3.71 1.10
C THR A 88 -12.23 -3.65 -0.35
N ILE A 89 -12.01 -4.81 -0.96
CA ILE A 89 -11.71 -4.89 -2.39
C ILE A 89 -13.01 -4.67 -3.18
N ILE A 90 -13.01 -3.67 -4.05
CA ILE A 90 -14.20 -3.30 -4.86
C ILE A 90 -13.99 -3.48 -6.36
N GLY A 91 -12.80 -3.87 -6.80
CA GLY A 91 -12.53 -4.10 -8.22
C GLY A 91 -11.06 -4.09 -8.59
N ILE A 92 -10.80 -4.04 -9.91
CA ILE A 92 -9.46 -4.02 -10.50
C ILE A 92 -9.33 -2.82 -11.45
N GLN A 93 -8.25 -2.04 -11.32
CA GLN A 93 -7.86 -0.99 -12.25
C GLN A 93 -6.83 -1.55 -13.26
N GLY A 94 -7.12 -1.35 -14.55
CA GLY A 94 -6.26 -1.83 -15.62
C GLY A 94 -6.23 -3.36 -15.63
N LYS A 95 -5.04 -3.95 -15.56
CA LYS A 95 -4.85 -5.41 -15.62
C LYS A 95 -4.59 -6.07 -14.26
N SER A 96 -4.08 -5.32 -13.29
CA SER A 96 -3.47 -5.91 -12.09
C SER A 96 -3.69 -5.14 -10.79
N ARG A 97 -4.09 -3.87 -10.83
CA ARG A 97 -4.15 -3.05 -9.61
C ARG A 97 -5.44 -3.33 -8.87
N ILE A 98 -5.33 -3.81 -7.64
CA ILE A 98 -6.48 -4.07 -6.78
C ILE A 98 -7.00 -2.74 -6.24
N ILE A 99 -8.30 -2.50 -6.38
CA ILE A 99 -8.94 -1.29 -5.88
C ILE A 99 -9.50 -1.58 -4.50
N TYR A 100 -9.02 -0.82 -3.52
CA TYR A 100 -9.51 -0.85 -2.15
C TYR A 100 -10.35 0.38 -1.86
N GLN A 101 -11.49 0.16 -1.21
CA GLN A 101 -12.21 1.17 -0.44
C GLN A 101 -11.75 1.06 1.02
N VAL A 102 -11.36 2.18 1.62
CA VAL A 102 -10.90 2.22 3.01
C VAL A 102 -11.33 3.53 3.67
N GLU A 103 -11.72 3.47 4.95
CA GLU A 103 -11.96 4.68 5.73
C GLU A 103 -10.68 5.09 6.46
N ILE A 104 -10.27 6.34 6.30
CA ILE A 104 -9.19 6.94 7.09
C ILE A 104 -9.63 8.31 7.60
N ASN A 105 -9.50 8.54 8.90
CA ASN A 105 -9.92 9.78 9.56
C ASN A 105 -11.39 10.17 9.26
N GLY A 106 -12.30 9.18 9.18
CA GLY A 106 -13.72 9.42 8.88
C GLY A 106 -14.04 9.72 7.41
N ILE A 107 -13.05 9.59 6.51
CA ILE A 107 -13.22 9.84 5.08
C ILE A 107 -12.98 8.55 4.30
N ILE A 108 -13.96 8.17 3.48
CA ILE A 108 -13.80 7.06 2.54
C ILE A 108 -12.83 7.47 1.43
N GLN A 109 -11.77 6.68 1.28
CA GLN A 109 -10.77 6.78 0.24
C GLN A 109 -10.81 5.55 -0.66
N TYR A 110 -10.44 5.74 -1.93
CA TYR A 110 -10.34 4.68 -2.91
C TYR A 110 -8.95 4.66 -3.51
N VAL A 111 -8.20 3.58 -3.28
CA VAL A 111 -6.81 3.47 -3.69
C VAL A 111 -6.59 2.21 -4.53
N SER A 112 -5.90 2.39 -5.65
CA SER A 112 -5.48 1.30 -6.52
C SER A 112 -4.06 0.89 -6.14
N LEU A 113 -3.85 -0.38 -5.82
CA LEU A 113 -2.55 -0.91 -5.37
C LEU A 113 -2.02 -1.95 -6.35
N GLU A 114 -0.77 -1.76 -6.78
CA GLU A 114 -0.02 -2.77 -7.53
C GLU A 114 0.88 -3.55 -6.58
N ILE A 115 0.48 -4.78 -6.28
CA ILE A 115 1.21 -5.68 -5.39
C ILE A 115 1.76 -6.82 -6.24
N SER A 116 3.07 -7.03 -6.21
CA SER A 116 3.69 -8.17 -6.89
C SER A 116 3.33 -9.49 -6.20
N HIS A 117 3.57 -10.60 -6.89
CA HIS A 117 3.23 -11.93 -6.36
C HIS A 117 3.84 -12.19 -4.97
N ASN A 118 5.09 -11.79 -4.74
CA ASN A 118 5.80 -11.96 -3.46
C ASN A 118 5.37 -10.98 -2.35
N GLY A 119 4.38 -10.10 -2.59
CA GLY A 119 3.89 -9.15 -1.59
C GLY A 119 4.60 -7.80 -1.58
N TYR A 120 5.51 -7.53 -2.52
CA TYR A 120 6.13 -6.20 -2.62
C TYR A 120 5.14 -5.20 -3.25
N LEU A 121 4.94 -4.06 -2.59
CA LEU A 121 4.13 -2.98 -3.13
C LEU A 121 4.93 -2.20 -4.19
N VAL A 122 4.56 -2.36 -5.45
CA VAL A 122 5.23 -1.75 -6.60
C VAL A 122 4.81 -0.30 -6.77
N SER A 123 3.50 -0.04 -6.71
CA SER A 123 2.93 1.29 -6.96
C SER A 123 1.56 1.42 -6.30
N ALA A 124 1.11 2.67 -6.13
CA ALA A 124 -0.19 3.05 -5.60
C ALA A 124 -0.60 4.39 -6.20
N ASN A 125 -1.88 4.52 -6.54
CA ASN A 125 -2.47 5.77 -6.99
C ASN A 125 -3.91 5.90 -6.47
N PRO A 126 -4.43 7.12 -6.30
CA PRO A 126 -5.87 7.28 -6.10
C PRO A 126 -6.65 6.66 -7.25
N THR A 127 -7.76 5.98 -6.93
CA THR A 127 -8.61 5.41 -7.97
C THR A 127 -9.27 6.55 -8.76
N PRO A 128 -9.29 6.51 -10.11
CA PRO A 128 -9.96 7.55 -10.90
C PRO A 128 -11.45 7.65 -10.56
N THR A 129 -11.99 8.86 -10.37
CA THR A 129 -13.40 9.08 -9.96
C THR A 129 -14.39 8.39 -10.92
N ARG A 130 -14.12 8.42 -12.22
CA ARG A 130 -14.95 7.72 -13.22
C ARG A 130 -15.05 6.22 -12.96
N LEU A 131 -13.97 5.60 -12.49
CA LEU A 131 -13.94 4.17 -12.18
C LEU A 131 -14.63 3.89 -10.85
N ILE A 132 -14.44 4.75 -9.83
CA ILE A 132 -15.15 4.65 -8.55
C ILE A 132 -16.66 4.64 -8.80
N ASN A 133 -17.18 5.64 -9.53
CA ASN A 133 -18.61 5.77 -9.81
C ASN A 133 -19.19 4.54 -10.52
N LYS A 134 -18.40 3.87 -11.38
CA LYS A 134 -18.84 2.64 -12.05
C LYS A 134 -18.98 1.47 -11.06
N LEU A 135 -18.07 1.36 -10.09
CA LEU A 135 -18.01 0.22 -9.18
C LEU A 135 -18.99 0.33 -8.00
N ILE A 136 -19.35 1.55 -7.59
CA ILE A 136 -20.24 1.78 -6.43
C ILE A 136 -21.73 1.93 -6.79
N GLN A 137 -22.05 1.99 -8.08
CA GLN A 137 -23.44 2.11 -8.57
C GLN A 137 -24.07 0.76 -8.97
N GLU A 138 -23.30 -0.33 -8.86
CA GLU A 138 -23.74 -1.72 -9.06
C GLU A 138 -23.98 -2.38 -7.69
#